data_AF-A0A9Q0SLZ8-F1
#
_entry.id   AF-A0A9Q0SLZ8-F1
#
_cell.length_a   1.000
_cell.length_b   1.000
_cell.length_c   1.000
_cell.angle_alpha   90.00
_cell.angle_beta   90.00
_cell.angle_gamma   90.00
#
_symmetry.space_group_name_H-M   'P 1'
#
loop_
_entity.id
_entity.type
_entity.pdbx_description
1 polymer ?
#
loop_
_entity_poly.entity_id
_entity_poly.type
_entity_poly.pdbx_seq_one_letter_code
_entity_poly.pdbx_strand_id
1 'polypeptide(L)'
;MRKPGPVAVDFRVYKLDEEWGTWVDIKSLDDRIFILGIDCSFSVSCRDLNGGKGNCIYFLYDSLRFGNGMGGGAIHVFRFEDRSIDNLTEIPWVL
;
A
#
# COMPACT_ATOMS: atom_id res chain seq x y z
N MET A 1 4.53 -3.44 30.06
CA MET A 1 5.02 -2.80 28.81
C MET A 1 4.27 -3.41 27.64
N ARG A 2 3.63 -2.60 26.78
CA ARG A 2 3.04 -3.11 25.52
C ARG A 2 4.18 -3.51 24.59
N LYS A 3 4.14 -4.73 24.05
CA LYS A 3 5.03 -5.10 22.95
C LYS A 3 4.66 -4.26 21.73
N PRO A 4 5.63 -3.77 20.94
CA PRO A 4 5.33 -3.18 19.65
C PRO A 4 4.56 -4.20 18.80
N GLY A 5 3.55 -3.72 18.08
CA GLY A 5 2.82 -4.55 17.13
C GLY A 5 3.75 -5.04 16.01
N PRO A 6 3.28 -5.97 15.16
CA PRO A 6 4.00 -6.31 13.94
C PRO A 6 4.29 -5.04 13.12
N VAL A 7 5.28 -5.08 12.24
CA VAL A 7 5.56 -4.00 11.28
C VAL A 7 5.78 -4.64 9.92
N ALA A 8 5.20 -4.06 8.87
CA ALA A 8 5.48 -4.48 7.51
C ALA A 8 6.92 -4.09 7.14
N VAL A 9 7.69 -5.05 6.63
CA VAL A 9 9.09 -4.85 6.25
C VAL A 9 9.34 -4.92 4.75
N ASP A 10 8.43 -5.55 3.99
CA ASP A 10 8.50 -5.69 2.54
C ASP A 10 7.16 -6.17 1.96
N PHE A 11 7.00 -6.07 0.63
CA PHE A 11 5.87 -6.62 -0.12
C PHE A 11 6.32 -7.47 -1.31
N ARG A 12 5.77 -8.68 -1.44
CA ARG A 12 5.83 -9.44 -2.69
C ARG A 12 4.49 -9.35 -3.39
N VAL A 13 4.51 -9.04 -4.69
CA VAL A 13 3.30 -8.87 -5.48
C VAL A 13 3.33 -9.88 -6.61
N TYR A 14 2.19 -10.50 -6.83
CA TYR A 14 2.02 -11.54 -7.83
C TYR A 14 0.88 -11.17 -8.77
N LYS A 15 1.06 -11.44 -10.06
CA LYS A 15 0.01 -11.38 -11.07
C LYS A 15 -0.35 -12.79 -11.49
N LEU A 16 -1.64 -13.08 -11.57
CA LEU A 16 -2.12 -14.33 -12.15
C LEU A 16 -1.88 -14.30 -13.66
N ASP A 17 -1.11 -15.25 -14.14
CA ASP A 17 -1.04 -15.62 -15.54
C ASP A 17 -2.20 -16.58 -15.82
N GLU A 18 -3.24 -16.09 -16.50
CA GLU A 18 -4.47 -16.84 -16.76
C GLU A 18 -4.28 -17.94 -17.82
N GLU A 19 -3.30 -17.80 -18.72
CA GLU A 19 -3.01 -18.81 -19.75
C GLU A 19 -2.45 -20.07 -19.09
N TRP A 20 -1.53 -19.88 -18.14
CA TRP A 20 -0.82 -20.98 -17.48
C TRP A 20 -1.39 -21.32 -16.09
N GLY A 21 -2.30 -20.51 -15.56
CA GLY A 21 -2.87 -20.68 -14.22
C GLY A 21 -1.84 -20.51 -13.10
N THR A 22 -0.79 -19.70 -13.32
CA THR A 22 0.33 -19.55 -12.39
C THR A 22 0.44 -18.12 -11.85
N TRP A 23 0.96 -17.98 -10.62
CA TRP A 23 1.22 -16.67 -10.03
C TRP A 23 2.66 -16.26 -10.29
N VAL A 24 2.84 -15.18 -11.06
CA VAL A 24 4.15 -14.64 -11.43
C VAL A 24 4.52 -13.49 -10.50
N ASP A 25 5.70 -13.56 -9.89
CA ASP A 25 6.27 -12.49 -9.04
C ASP A 25 6.63 -11.28 -9.91
N ILE A 26 5.89 -10.18 -9.75
CA ILE A 26 6.11 -8.95 -10.49
C ILE A 26 6.94 -7.96 -9.67
N LYS A 27 7.85 -7.27 -10.36
CA LYS A 27 8.77 -6.27 -9.77
C LYS A 27 8.36 -4.83 -10.05
N SER A 28 7.21 -4.64 -10.69
CA SER A 28 6.65 -3.33 -11.03
C SER A 28 5.12 -3.47 -11.13
N LEU A 29 4.41 -2.44 -10.66
CA LEU A 29 3.00 -2.20 -10.93
C LEU A 29 2.78 -1.23 -12.10
N ASP A 30 3.86 -0.78 -12.73
CA ASP A 30 3.88 0.19 -13.82
C ASP A 30 3.18 1.49 -13.43
N ASP A 31 2.09 1.87 -14.11
CA ASP A 31 1.30 3.04 -13.78
C ASP A 31 0.26 2.78 -12.69
N ARG A 32 0.18 1.57 -12.13
CA ARG A 32 -0.83 1.24 -11.11
C ARG A 32 -0.39 1.63 -9.71
N ILE A 33 -1.39 1.99 -8.92
CA ILE A 33 -1.33 2.21 -7.48
C ILE A 33 -2.26 1.19 -6.82
N PHE A 34 -1.76 0.44 -5.84
CA PHE A 34 -2.58 -0.41 -5.00
C PHE A 34 -2.89 0.30 -3.69
N ILE A 35 -4.14 0.29 -3.27
CA ILE A 35 -4.58 0.80 -1.97
C ILE A 35 -5.12 -0.38 -1.18
N LEU A 36 -4.49 -0.67 -0.05
CA LEU A 36 -4.81 -1.74 0.88
C LEU A 36 -5.39 -1.14 2.16
N GLY A 37 -6.71 -0.98 2.19
CA GLY A 37 -7.45 -0.52 3.36
C GLY A 37 -7.87 -1.67 4.27
N ILE A 38 -8.41 -1.30 5.44
CA ILE A 38 -8.96 -2.26 6.42
C ILE A 38 -10.22 -2.94 5.86
N ASP A 39 -11.12 -2.15 5.28
CA ASP A 39 -12.42 -2.63 4.80
C ASP A 39 -12.41 -3.04 3.32
N CYS A 40 -11.58 -2.39 2.51
CA CYS A 40 -11.50 -2.67 1.08
C CYS A 40 -10.09 -2.45 0.53
N SER A 41 -9.82 -3.10 -0.60
CA SER A 41 -8.61 -2.90 -1.38
C SER A 41 -8.98 -2.66 -2.83
N PHE A 42 -8.25 -1.75 -3.49
CA PHE A 42 -8.49 -1.43 -4.90
C PHE A 42 -7.20 -1.01 -5.61
N SER A 43 -7.27 -1.01 -6.95
CA SER A 43 -6.17 -0.64 -7.82
C SER A 43 -6.64 0.46 -8.77
N VAL A 44 -5.85 1.52 -8.89
CA VAL A 44 -6.14 2.68 -9.75
C VAL A 44 -4.94 3.00 -10.63
N SER A 45 -5.15 3.49 -11.86
CA SER A 45 -4.03 4.03 -12.63
C SER A 45 -3.65 5.39 -12.05
N CYS A 46 -2.36 5.62 -11.86
CA CYS A 46 -1.83 6.91 -11.46
C CYS A 46 -2.07 7.99 -12.52
N ARG A 47 -2.43 7.59 -13.75
CA ARG A 47 -2.81 8.52 -14.83
C ARG A 47 -4.22 9.09 -14.64
N ASP A 48 -5.08 8.33 -13.96
CA ASP A 48 -6.43 8.78 -13.59
C ASP A 48 -6.40 9.75 -12.40
N LEU A 49 -5.26 9.79 -11.69
CA LEU A 49 -5.00 10.64 -10.54
C LEU A 49 -4.09 11.80 -11.00
N ASN A 50 -4.58 13.04 -11.04
CA ASN A 50 -3.86 14.23 -11.55
C ASN A 50 -2.45 14.47 -10.92
N GLY A 51 -1.43 13.68 -11.28
CA GLY A 51 -0.07 13.78 -10.77
C GLY A 51 0.34 12.72 -9.73
N GLY A 52 -0.42 11.62 -9.57
CA GLY A 52 -0.03 10.52 -8.69
C GLY A 52 1.20 9.76 -9.21
N LYS A 53 2.11 9.35 -8.32
CA LYS A 53 3.21 8.44 -8.67
C LYS A 53 2.71 7.00 -8.66
N GLY A 54 2.72 6.33 -9.81
CA GLY A 54 2.43 4.89 -9.92
C GLY A 54 3.49 4.03 -9.26
N ASN A 55 3.42 2.72 -9.49
CA ASN A 55 4.39 1.76 -9.01
C ASN A 55 4.55 1.72 -7.47
N CYS A 56 3.43 1.87 -6.75
CA CYS A 56 3.42 1.91 -5.30
C CYS A 56 2.20 1.23 -4.67
N ILE A 57 2.34 0.86 -3.39
CA ILE A 57 1.28 0.27 -2.56
C ILE A 57 1.08 1.19 -1.36
N TYR A 58 -0.10 1.78 -1.25
CA TYR A 58 -0.54 2.46 -0.04
C TYR A 58 -1.24 1.45 0.84
N PHE A 59 -0.90 1.39 2.12
CA PHE A 59 -1.55 0.48 3.05
C PHE A 59 -1.79 1.15 4.39
N LEU A 60 -2.95 0.88 4.96
CA LEU A 60 -3.28 1.30 6.32
C LEU A 60 -2.82 0.22 7.29
N TYR A 61 -1.98 0.60 8.25
CA TYR A 61 -1.60 -0.29 9.33
C TYR A 61 -2.42 0.01 10.59
N ASP A 62 -2.97 -1.04 11.21
CA ASP A 62 -3.85 -0.96 12.37
C ASP A 62 -3.07 -0.56 13.63
N SER A 63 -2.79 0.73 13.80
CA SER A 63 -2.49 1.30 15.12
C SER A 63 -3.76 1.48 15.98
N LEU A 64 -4.95 1.12 15.47
CA LEU A 64 -6.25 1.41 16.09
C LEU A 64 -6.75 0.31 17.03
N ARG A 65 -6.04 -0.81 17.19
CA ARG A 65 -6.37 -1.82 18.22
C ARG A 65 -6.07 -1.39 19.66
N PHE A 66 -5.65 -0.14 19.88
CA PHE A 66 -5.36 0.39 21.20
C PHE A 66 -6.12 1.70 21.43
N GLY A 67 -7.25 1.57 22.11
CA GLY A 67 -8.23 2.64 22.33
C GLY A 67 -7.67 4.00 22.73
N ASN A 68 -7.99 5.00 21.92
CA ASN A 68 -8.63 6.25 22.30
C ASN A 68 -8.80 7.11 21.03
N GLY A 69 -10.05 7.50 20.73
CA GLY A 69 -10.50 8.58 19.84
C GLY A 69 -9.71 8.91 18.56
N MET A 70 -10.36 8.79 17.39
CA MET A 70 -10.07 9.49 16.12
C MET A 70 -8.60 9.89 15.85
N GLY A 71 -7.64 9.00 16.08
CA GLY A 71 -6.26 9.18 15.67
C GLY A 71 -6.11 8.64 14.25
N GLY A 72 -5.91 9.52 13.27
CA GLY A 72 -5.73 9.14 11.86
C GLY A 72 -4.78 7.95 11.73
N GLY A 73 -5.25 6.86 11.13
CA GLY A 73 -4.40 5.72 10.83
C GLY A 73 -3.21 6.19 10.00
N ALA A 74 -2.00 5.78 10.39
CA ALA A 74 -0.81 6.08 9.61
C ALA A 74 -0.94 5.37 8.26
N ILE A 75 -0.97 6.14 7.17
CA ILE A 75 -0.90 5.59 5.83
C ILE A 75 0.57 5.35 5.54
N HIS A 76 0.89 4.12 5.14
CA HIS A 76 2.22 3.77 4.71
C HIS A 76 2.25 3.63 3.20
N VAL A 77 3.39 3.92 2.59
CA VAL A 77 3.62 3.69 1.17
C VAL A 77 4.83 2.80 0.97
N PHE A 78 4.65 1.70 0.27
CA PHE A 78 5.71 0.87 -0.28
C PHE A 78 6.00 1.30 -1.71
N ARG A 79 7.25 1.66 -2.01
CA ARG A 79 7.70 2.01 -3.37
C ARG A 79 8.53 0.91 -3.97
N PHE A 80 8.20 0.49 -5.19
CA PHE A 80 8.92 -0.60 -5.85
C PHE A 80 10.35 -0.23 -6.28
N GLU A 81 10.61 1.04 -6.57
CA GLU A 81 11.89 1.53 -7.09
C GLU A 81 13.08 1.18 -6.19
N ASP A 82 12.92 1.39 -4.88
CA ASP A 82 13.95 1.22 -3.86
C ASP A 82 13.53 0.24 -2.75
N ARG A 83 12.30 -0.30 -2.84
CA ARG A 83 11.67 -1.15 -1.83
C ARG A 83 11.55 -0.48 -0.46
N SER A 84 11.50 0.86 -0.42
CA SER A 84 11.28 1.61 0.82
C SER A 84 9.83 1.51 1.30
N ILE A 85 9.67 1.57 2.63
CA ILE A 85 8.38 1.76 3.29
C ILE A 85 8.47 3.06 4.09
N ASP A 86 7.68 4.05 3.67
CA ASP A 86 7.57 5.33 4.36
C ASP A 86 6.23 5.49 5.06
N ASN A 87 6.19 6.37 6.05
CA ASN A 87 4.97 6.85 6.68
C ASN A 87 4.57 8.18 6.03
N LEU A 88 3.31 8.29 5.60
CA LEU A 88 2.77 9.51 5.06
C LEU A 88 2.08 10.31 6.17
N THR A 89 2.62 11.48 6.44
CA THR A 89 2.03 12.46 7.36
C THR A 89 0.91 13.26 6.70
N GLU A 90 0.90 13.33 5.38
CA GLU A 90 -0.14 13.96 4.57
C GLU A 90 -0.47 13.02 3.40
N ILE A 91 -1.76 12.82 3.10
CA ILE A 91 -2.15 12.15 1.87
C ILE A 91 -1.82 13.12 0.74
N PRO A 92 -0.87 12.79 -0.16
CA PRO A 92 -0.66 13.63 -1.33
C PRO A 92 -1.98 13.66 -2.09
N TRP A 93 -2.61 14.83 -2.15
CA TRP A 93 -3.99 15.08 -2.57
C TRP A 93 -4.41 14.32 -3.84
N VAL A 94 -4.78 13.05 -3.68
CA VAL A 94 -5.60 12.28 -4.60
C VAL A 94 -6.29 11.14 -3.85
N LEU A 95 -7.14 11.49 -2.89
CA LEU A 95 -8.36 10.77 -2.54
C LEU A 95 -9.46 11.81 -2.29
#